data_AF-A0A5N5KCL7-F1
#
_entry.id   AF-A0A5N5KCL7-F1
#
_cell.length_a   1.000
_cell.length_b   1.000
_cell.length_c   1.000
_cell.angle_alpha   90.00
_cell.angle_beta   90.00
_cell.angle_gamma   90.00
#
_symmetry.space_group_name_H-M   'P 1'
#
loop_
_entity.id
_entity.type
_entity.pdbx_description
1 polymer ?
#
loop_
_entity_poly.entity_id
_entity_poly.type
_entity_poly.pdbx_seq_one_letter_code
_entity_poly.pdbx_strand_id
1 'polypeptide(L)'
;MRSYKIHVFLFRCLILATIDSVSAGHFVKTRCNELATLPCKRKCSGLVKWVKTHSRDDVIAQCDQTSCSSEEGYEMSHDQYLKGDLSLTITAADYSKRSWYTCQCEGKDVCDVRLSMERVNFIREFDPGDSLTVDLPISERVKITFNRSGDDGTQSSVTLCTVEGRKVHCNPEYEKRTSFQSSLTLSDLKLSDGGVYTVWDTENDEIIATHTLSVTGKTLHCSVFGFSALNS
;
A
#
# COMPACT_ATOMS: atom_id res chain seq x y z
N MET A 1 34.01 -60.71 15.42
CA MET A 1 32.73 -60.32 16.04
C MET A 1 32.91 -58.95 16.67
N ARG A 2 31.98 -58.00 16.44
CA ARG A 2 31.91 -56.62 17.01
C ARG A 2 33.02 -55.63 16.59
N SER A 3 32.78 -54.84 15.53
CA SER A 3 33.09 -53.37 15.56
C SER A 3 32.74 -52.59 14.28
N TYR A 4 32.32 -53.21 13.18
CA TYR A 4 32.10 -52.45 11.92
C TYR A 4 30.64 -52.11 11.60
N LYS A 5 29.66 -52.69 12.33
CA LYS A 5 28.23 -52.41 12.10
C LYS A 5 27.64 -51.29 12.97
N ILE A 6 28.42 -50.72 13.90
CA ILE A 6 27.93 -49.71 14.85
C ILE A 6 28.19 -48.27 14.35
N HIS A 7 29.19 -48.04 13.50
CA HIS A 7 29.45 -46.70 12.95
C HIS A 7 28.53 -46.30 11.79
N VAL A 8 27.97 -47.26 11.03
CA VAL A 8 27.06 -46.95 9.91
C VAL A 8 25.64 -46.63 10.41
N PHE A 9 25.30 -47.02 11.65
CA PHE A 9 24.00 -46.73 12.26
C PHE A 9 24.00 -45.46 13.14
N LEU A 10 25.17 -44.98 13.58
CA LEU A 10 25.28 -43.73 14.33
C LEU A 10 25.38 -42.47 13.46
N PHE A 11 25.60 -42.62 12.15
CA PHE A 11 25.66 -41.51 11.19
C PHE A 11 24.38 -41.38 10.33
N ARG A 12 23.22 -41.75 10.89
CA ARG A 12 21.92 -41.71 10.19
C ARG A 12 20.76 -41.05 10.94
N CYS A 13 21.03 -40.33 12.04
CA CYS A 13 20.00 -39.63 12.82
C CYS A 13 20.43 -38.25 13.33
N LEU A 14 21.22 -37.48 12.56
CA LEU A 14 21.58 -36.10 12.91
C LEU A 14 21.49 -35.15 11.70
N ILE A 15 20.48 -35.35 10.87
CA ILE A 15 19.89 -34.24 10.10
C ILE A 15 18.47 -34.11 10.62
N LEU A 16 18.34 -33.59 11.84
CA LEU A 16 17.18 -32.78 12.17
C LEU A 16 17.32 -31.58 11.25
N ALA A 17 16.69 -31.65 10.07
CA ALA A 17 16.36 -30.45 9.34
C ALA A 17 15.54 -29.62 10.33
N THR A 18 16.16 -28.60 10.92
CA THR A 18 15.43 -27.49 11.49
C THR A 18 14.69 -26.92 10.29
N ILE A 19 13.46 -27.38 10.11
CA ILE A 19 12.48 -26.63 9.35
C ILE A 19 12.30 -25.41 10.25
N ASP A 20 13.14 -24.40 10.04
CA ASP A 20 12.83 -23.05 10.50
C ASP A 20 11.44 -22.82 9.94
N SER A 21 10.47 -22.86 10.85
CA SER A 21 9.10 -22.56 10.54
C SER A 21 9.20 -21.11 10.14
N VAL A 22 9.30 -20.83 8.84
CA VAL A 22 9.12 -19.49 8.30
C VAL A 22 7.77 -19.11 8.87
N SER A 23 7.80 -18.27 9.90
CA SER A 23 6.61 -17.73 10.53
C SER A 23 5.85 -17.13 9.36
N ALA A 24 4.74 -17.76 8.96
CA ALA A 24 3.91 -17.27 7.89
C ALA A 24 3.52 -15.86 8.32
N GLY A 25 4.17 -14.86 7.72
CA GLY A 25 3.99 -13.47 8.11
C GLY A 25 2.50 -13.15 8.11
N HIS A 26 2.04 -12.46 9.14
CA HIS A 26 0.61 -12.20 9.27
C HIS A 26 0.25 -11.06 8.29
N PHE A 27 -0.72 -11.27 7.41
CA PHE A 27 -1.15 -10.24 6.46
C PHE A 27 -2.38 -9.53 7.00
N VAL A 28 -2.28 -8.20 7.14
CA VAL A 28 -3.40 -7.32 7.47
C VAL A 28 -3.74 -6.51 6.23
N LYS A 29 -5.00 -6.58 5.82
CA LYS A 29 -5.59 -5.73 4.78
C LYS A 29 -6.55 -4.74 5.45
N THR A 30 -6.48 -3.49 5.04
CA THR A 30 -7.34 -2.41 5.55
C THR A 30 -7.64 -1.43 4.42
N ARG A 31 -8.67 -0.61 4.58
CA ARG A 31 -8.96 0.47 3.63
C ARG A 31 -8.10 1.69 3.92
N CYS A 32 -7.87 2.47 2.87
CA CYS A 32 -7.15 3.72 2.99
C CYS A 32 -7.90 4.71 3.91
N ASN A 33 -7.15 5.37 4.79
CA ASN A 33 -7.56 6.24 5.88
C ASN A 33 -8.39 5.57 7.01
N GLU A 34 -8.50 4.25 7.03
CA GLU A 34 -9.11 3.54 8.16
C GLU A 34 -8.06 3.14 9.20
N LEU A 35 -8.53 2.83 10.41
CA LEU A 35 -7.70 2.28 11.47
C LEU A 35 -7.29 0.85 11.11
N ALA A 36 -6.04 0.49 11.40
CA ALA A 36 -5.55 -0.88 11.25
C ALA A 36 -4.84 -1.36 12.51
N THR A 37 -5.12 -2.58 12.93
CA THR A 37 -4.42 -3.21 14.04
C THR A 37 -3.52 -4.33 13.53
N LEU A 38 -2.22 -4.23 13.83
CA LEU A 38 -1.23 -5.26 13.57
C LEU A 38 -1.19 -6.19 14.79
N PRO A 39 -1.71 -7.41 14.70
CA PRO A 39 -1.89 -8.27 15.87
C PRO A 39 -0.55 -8.84 16.35
N CYS A 40 -0.31 -8.80 17.66
CA CYS A 40 0.79 -9.54 18.29
C CYS A 40 0.44 -9.98 19.71
N LYS A 41 -0.08 -11.21 19.85
CA LYS A 41 -0.45 -11.79 21.16
C LYS A 41 0.71 -12.56 21.77
N ARG A 42 1.58 -11.86 22.49
CA ARG A 42 2.76 -12.41 23.17
C ARG A 42 2.96 -11.71 24.52
N LYS A 43 3.38 -12.47 25.53
CA LYS A 43 3.84 -11.88 26.78
C LYS A 43 5.27 -11.41 26.61
N CYS A 44 5.52 -10.14 26.91
CA CYS A 44 6.85 -9.59 27.06
C CYS A 44 6.93 -8.96 28.45
N SER A 45 7.96 -9.29 29.23
CA SER A 45 8.20 -8.67 30.54
C SER A 45 9.03 -7.40 30.44
N GLY A 46 9.59 -7.11 29.28
CA GLY A 46 10.58 -6.07 29.04
C GLY A 46 10.18 -5.09 27.93
N LEU A 47 11.15 -4.37 27.39
CA LEU A 47 10.91 -3.36 26.37
C LEU A 47 10.42 -4.00 25.06
N VAL A 48 9.24 -3.55 24.62
CA VAL A 48 8.67 -3.89 23.31
C VAL A 48 8.88 -2.74 22.36
N LYS A 49 9.26 -3.05 21.13
CA LYS A 49 9.41 -2.07 20.04
C LYS A 49 8.70 -2.58 18.79
N TRP A 50 8.05 -1.69 18.08
CA TRP A 50 7.67 -1.90 16.69
C TRP A 50 8.62 -1.12 15.79
N VAL A 51 9.06 -1.78 14.72
CA VAL A 51 9.95 -1.22 13.71
C VAL A 51 9.44 -1.63 12.32
N LYS A 52 9.80 -0.85 11.29
CA LYS A 52 9.64 -1.31 9.91
C LYS A 52 10.77 -2.29 9.59
N THR A 53 10.48 -3.39 8.92
CA THR A 53 11.49 -4.46 8.68
C THR A 53 12.71 -3.96 7.91
N HIS A 54 12.52 -3.01 7.00
CA HIS A 54 13.61 -2.39 6.22
C HIS A 54 14.32 -1.23 6.95
N SER A 55 13.85 -0.83 8.13
CA SER A 55 14.41 0.25 8.94
C SER A 55 14.32 -0.11 10.42
N ARG A 56 15.16 -1.06 10.86
CA ARG A 56 15.13 -1.61 12.23
C ARG A 56 15.56 -0.61 13.31
N ASP A 57 16.27 0.45 12.92
CA ASP A 57 16.70 1.51 13.83
C ASP A 57 15.58 2.55 14.07
N ASP A 58 14.54 2.54 13.24
CA ASP A 58 13.42 3.49 13.27
C ASP A 58 12.25 2.92 14.07
N VAL A 59 12.19 3.29 15.35
CA VAL A 59 11.21 2.80 16.31
C VAL A 59 9.95 3.67 16.26
N ILE A 60 8.91 3.15 15.62
CA ILE A 60 7.64 3.86 15.44
C ILE A 60 6.74 3.81 16.69
N ALA A 61 6.92 2.81 17.53
CA ALA A 61 6.20 2.66 18.80
C ALA A 61 6.96 1.73 19.76
N GLN A 62 6.84 1.99 21.05
CA GLN A 62 7.43 1.14 22.08
C GLN A 62 6.62 1.19 23.38
N CYS A 63 6.72 0.12 24.17
CA CYS A 63 6.10 0.00 25.49
C CYS A 63 7.00 -0.77 26.45
N ASP A 64 6.93 -0.41 27.73
CA ASP A 64 7.51 -1.17 28.83
C ASP A 64 6.54 -1.30 30.01
N GLN A 65 7.03 -1.76 31.17
CA GLN A 65 6.20 -1.93 32.37
C GLN A 65 5.58 -0.62 32.89
N THR A 66 6.10 0.54 32.50
CA THR A 66 5.71 1.84 33.05
C THR A 66 4.84 2.64 32.09
N SER A 67 5.13 2.62 30.79
CA SER A 67 4.46 3.48 29.81
C SER A 67 4.62 2.98 28.38
N CYS A 68 3.91 3.64 27.46
CA CYS A 68 4.04 3.49 26.02
C CYS A 68 4.32 4.85 25.37
N SER A 69 5.09 4.84 24.29
CA SER A 69 5.35 6.02 23.46
C SER A 69 5.33 5.62 21.99
N SER A 70 4.74 6.45 21.14
CA SER A 70 4.65 6.20 19.70
C SER A 70 4.76 7.49 18.89
N GLU A 71 5.19 7.33 17.65
CA GLU A 71 5.16 8.39 16.63
C GLU A 71 3.71 8.71 16.23
N GLU A 72 3.52 9.89 15.63
CA GLU A 72 2.23 10.29 15.10
C GLU A 72 1.71 9.26 14.07
N GLY A 73 0.44 8.88 14.22
CA GLY A 73 -0.19 7.88 13.36
C GLY A 73 -0.07 6.44 13.86
N TYR A 74 0.65 6.22 14.96
CA TYR A 74 0.82 4.92 15.60
C TYR A 74 0.43 4.97 17.08
N GLU A 75 -0.06 3.84 17.61
CA GLU A 75 -0.49 3.74 18.99
C GLU A 75 -0.32 2.32 19.53
N MET A 76 0.13 2.23 20.78
CA MET A 76 0.10 1.00 21.57
C MET A 76 -0.60 1.28 22.91
N SER A 77 -1.41 0.33 23.36
CA SER A 77 -2.10 0.43 24.64
C SER A 77 -1.28 -0.21 25.76
N HIS A 78 -0.90 0.59 26.76
CA HIS A 78 -0.17 0.09 27.93
C HIS A 78 -0.96 -0.97 28.70
N ASP A 79 -2.28 -0.77 28.86
CA ASP A 79 -3.18 -1.73 29.48
C ASP A 79 -3.23 -3.07 28.75
N GLN A 80 -3.13 -3.07 27.42
CA GLN A 80 -3.09 -4.29 26.61
C GLN A 80 -1.71 -4.96 26.68
N TYR A 81 -0.64 -4.17 26.68
CA TYR A 81 0.72 -4.66 26.88
C TYR A 81 0.84 -5.46 28.19
N LEU A 82 0.32 -4.92 29.31
CA LEU A 82 0.32 -5.60 30.61
C LEU A 82 -0.47 -6.93 30.61
N LYS A 83 -1.41 -7.09 29.66
CA LYS A 83 -2.21 -8.32 29.47
C LYS A 83 -1.57 -9.29 28.47
N GLY A 84 -0.39 -8.97 27.92
CA GLY A 84 0.31 -9.78 26.92
C GLY A 84 -0.20 -9.59 25.49
N ASP A 85 -0.73 -8.41 25.19
CA ASP A 85 -1.12 -7.99 23.86
C ASP A 85 -0.24 -6.81 23.41
N LEU A 86 0.67 -7.11 22.48
CA LEU A 86 1.68 -6.19 21.96
C LEU A 86 1.24 -5.56 20.63
N SER A 87 -0.06 -5.64 20.30
CA SER A 87 -0.56 -5.19 19.00
C SER A 87 -0.32 -3.69 18.79
N LEU A 88 0.05 -3.34 17.55
CA LEU A 88 0.20 -1.95 17.12
C LEU A 88 -1.09 -1.48 16.44
N THR A 89 -1.55 -0.29 16.78
CA THR A 89 -2.63 0.38 16.06
C THR A 89 -2.06 1.48 15.17
N ILE A 90 -2.46 1.49 13.92
CA ILE A 90 -2.20 2.56 12.95
C ILE A 90 -3.50 3.33 12.82
N THR A 91 -3.50 4.61 13.21
CA THR A 91 -4.75 5.39 13.39
C THR A 91 -5.38 5.82 12.06
N ALA A 92 -4.56 6.01 11.03
CA ALA A 92 -5.00 6.28 9.65
C ALA A 92 -4.04 5.59 8.68
N ALA A 93 -4.40 4.39 8.24
CA ALA A 93 -3.59 3.58 7.34
C ALA A 93 -3.67 4.12 5.91
N ASP A 94 -2.53 4.28 5.25
CA ASP A 94 -2.44 4.73 3.86
C ASP A 94 -1.28 4.01 3.17
N TYR A 95 -1.07 4.28 1.88
CA TYR A 95 -0.01 3.65 1.10
C TYR A 95 1.41 3.94 1.65
N SER A 96 1.64 5.07 2.32
CA SER A 96 2.94 5.40 2.93
C SER A 96 3.23 4.58 4.19
N LYS A 97 2.19 4.07 4.84
CA LYS A 97 2.28 3.15 5.99
C LYS A 97 2.23 1.69 5.54
N ARG A 98 2.23 1.40 4.25
CA ARG A 98 2.40 0.03 3.78
C ARG A 98 3.82 -0.43 4.08
N SER A 99 3.95 -1.53 4.82
CA SER A 99 5.25 -2.15 5.06
C SER A 99 5.11 -3.53 5.68
N TRP A 100 6.26 -4.19 5.80
CA TRP A 100 6.47 -5.20 6.82
C TRP A 100 6.84 -4.51 8.14
N TYR A 101 6.14 -4.90 9.19
CA TYR A 101 6.33 -4.42 10.55
C TYR A 101 6.75 -5.59 11.42
N THR A 102 7.78 -5.35 12.22
CA THR A 102 8.32 -6.34 13.15
C THR A 102 8.14 -5.85 14.57
N CYS A 103 7.48 -6.66 15.39
CA CYS A 103 7.42 -6.46 16.83
C CYS A 103 8.62 -7.17 17.47
N GLN A 104 9.34 -6.46 18.33
CA GLN A 104 10.48 -6.96 19.08
C GLN A 104 10.18 -6.93 20.58
N CYS A 105 10.62 -7.95 21.30
CA CYS A 105 10.63 -7.99 22.76
C CYS A 105 12.08 -8.20 23.22
N GLU A 106 12.66 -7.24 23.95
CA GLU A 106 14.06 -7.29 24.40
C GLU A 106 15.03 -7.57 23.23
N GLY A 107 14.78 -6.92 22.09
CA GLY A 107 15.56 -7.04 20.86
C GLY A 107 15.35 -8.32 20.05
N LYS A 108 14.44 -9.21 20.46
CA LYS A 108 14.08 -10.42 19.70
C LYS A 108 12.78 -10.23 18.94
N ASP A 109 12.78 -10.54 17.65
CA ASP A 109 11.58 -10.52 16.81
C ASP A 109 10.56 -11.54 17.32
N VAL A 110 9.32 -11.11 17.59
CA VAL A 110 8.25 -11.96 18.17
C VAL A 110 7.00 -12.05 17.28
N CYS A 111 6.78 -11.06 16.41
CA CYS A 111 5.71 -11.04 15.41
C CYS A 111 6.18 -10.27 14.18
N ASP A 112 5.85 -10.77 12.99
CA ASP A 112 6.03 -10.07 11.72
C ASP A 112 4.68 -9.94 11.02
N VAL A 113 4.31 -8.70 10.68
CA VAL A 113 3.00 -8.38 10.11
C VAL A 113 3.18 -7.49 8.88
N ARG A 114 2.63 -7.91 7.74
CA ARG A 114 2.53 -7.06 6.55
C ARG A 114 1.22 -6.29 6.57
N LEU A 115 1.30 -4.96 6.59
CA LEU A 115 0.15 -4.12 6.28
C LEU A 115 0.07 -3.95 4.76
N SER A 116 -1.14 -4.09 4.22
CA SER A 116 -1.47 -3.85 2.81
C SER A 116 -2.82 -3.16 2.70
N MET A 117 -3.07 -2.49 1.58
CA MET A 117 -4.33 -1.79 1.36
C MET A 117 -5.33 -2.67 0.62
N GLU A 118 -6.60 -2.56 0.97
CA GLU A 118 -7.70 -3.15 0.20
C GLU A 118 -7.77 -2.51 -1.19
N ARG A 119 -7.98 -3.35 -2.21
CA ARG A 119 -8.20 -2.86 -3.57
C ARG A 119 -9.52 -2.10 -3.64
N VAL A 120 -9.51 -0.98 -4.36
CA VAL A 120 -10.73 -0.21 -4.61
C VAL A 120 -11.35 -0.65 -5.94
N ASN A 121 -12.64 -0.97 -5.93
CA ASN A 121 -13.37 -1.38 -7.14
C ASN A 121 -14.31 -0.27 -7.58
N PHE A 122 -14.28 0.04 -8.87
CA PHE A 122 -15.16 1.00 -9.52
C PHE A 122 -15.90 0.30 -10.65
N ILE A 123 -17.20 0.57 -10.76
CA ILE A 123 -18.03 0.16 -11.88
C ILE A 123 -18.52 1.44 -12.54
N ARG A 124 -18.28 1.59 -13.84
CA ARG A 124 -18.64 2.80 -14.58
C ARG A 124 -19.23 2.46 -15.93
N GLU A 125 -20.21 3.26 -16.32
CA GLU A 125 -20.91 3.17 -17.59
C GLU A 125 -20.62 4.43 -18.40
N PHE A 126 -20.39 4.25 -19.70
CA PHE A 126 -20.03 5.32 -20.63
C PHE A 126 -20.81 5.17 -21.94
N ASP A 127 -21.09 6.30 -22.57
CA ASP A 127 -21.51 6.34 -23.97
C ASP A 127 -20.26 6.35 -24.88
N PRO A 128 -20.34 5.85 -26.13
CA PRO A 128 -19.26 6.00 -27.09
C PRO A 128 -18.90 7.47 -27.31
N GLY A 129 -17.61 7.77 -27.35
CA GLY A 129 -17.08 9.14 -27.46
C GLY A 129 -16.80 9.82 -26.11
N ASP A 130 -17.26 9.27 -24.99
CA ASP A 130 -16.88 9.76 -23.66
C ASP A 130 -15.38 9.58 -23.37
N SER A 131 -14.91 10.14 -22.25
CA SER A 131 -13.55 9.97 -21.75
C SER A 131 -13.53 9.26 -20.41
N LEU A 132 -12.75 8.18 -20.34
CA LEU A 132 -12.42 7.52 -19.09
C LEU A 132 -11.21 8.23 -18.45
N THR A 133 -11.35 8.65 -17.19
CA THR A 133 -10.22 9.05 -16.34
C THR A 133 -10.03 8.04 -15.20
N VAL A 134 -8.80 7.53 -15.07
CA VAL A 134 -8.35 6.62 -14.01
C VAL A 134 -7.35 7.36 -13.15
N ASP A 135 -7.72 7.66 -11.91
CA ASP A 135 -6.80 8.24 -10.94
C ASP A 135 -5.73 7.22 -10.56
N LEU A 136 -4.47 7.65 -10.59
CA LEU A 136 -3.32 6.85 -10.17
C LEU A 136 -2.92 7.33 -8.78
N PRO A 137 -3.32 6.62 -7.71
CA PRO A 137 -2.85 6.94 -6.37
C PRO A 137 -1.34 6.68 -6.34
N ILE A 138 -0.57 7.76 -6.40
CA ILE A 138 0.88 7.69 -6.24
C ILE A 138 1.11 7.22 -4.82
N SER A 139 1.68 6.03 -4.70
CA SER A 139 1.77 5.33 -3.42
C SER A 139 2.94 5.84 -2.56
N GLU A 140 3.84 6.63 -3.15
CA GLU A 140 5.08 7.06 -2.50
C GLU A 140 5.22 8.57 -2.44
N ARG A 141 5.89 9.06 -1.39
CA ARG A 141 6.17 10.49 -1.21
C ARG A 141 7.14 10.94 -2.30
N VAL A 142 6.67 11.77 -3.24
CA VAL A 142 7.51 12.36 -4.28
C VAL A 142 7.82 13.80 -3.94
N LYS A 143 9.10 14.18 -4.01
CA LYS A 143 9.55 15.55 -3.80
C LYS A 143 10.03 16.15 -5.12
N ILE A 144 9.43 17.25 -5.54
CA ILE A 144 9.82 17.98 -6.75
C ILE A 144 10.76 19.10 -6.34
N THR A 145 12.00 19.06 -6.84
CA THR A 145 13.02 20.08 -6.58
C THR A 145 13.52 20.72 -7.87
N PHE A 146 13.97 21.96 -7.76
CA PHE A 146 14.59 22.76 -8.83
C PHE A 146 15.92 23.28 -8.31
N ASN A 147 16.98 23.10 -9.10
CA ASN A 147 18.28 23.67 -8.80
C ASN A 147 18.37 25.07 -9.40
N ARG A 148 18.35 26.08 -8.53
CA ARG A 148 18.49 27.49 -8.88
C ARG A 148 19.96 27.88 -8.90
N SER A 149 20.41 28.38 -10.04
CA SER A 149 21.69 29.09 -10.13
C SER A 149 21.49 30.55 -9.73
N GLY A 150 22.26 31.03 -8.76
CA GLY A 150 22.37 32.44 -8.42
C GLY A 150 23.29 33.17 -9.39
N ASP A 151 23.16 34.50 -9.42
CA ASP A 151 23.97 35.37 -10.29
C ASP A 151 25.47 35.32 -9.93
N ASP A 152 25.81 34.89 -8.72
CA ASP A 152 27.17 34.65 -8.22
C ASP A 152 27.71 33.24 -8.54
N GLY A 153 26.96 32.44 -9.29
CA GLY A 153 27.31 31.05 -9.63
C GLY A 153 26.99 30.04 -8.53
N THR A 154 26.38 30.45 -7.41
CA THR A 154 25.94 29.52 -6.36
C THR A 154 24.77 28.67 -6.85
N GLN A 155 24.73 27.40 -6.46
CA GLN A 155 23.60 26.51 -6.75
C GLN A 155 22.82 26.24 -5.46
N SER A 156 21.51 26.48 -5.49
CA SER A 156 20.61 26.19 -4.37
C SER A 156 19.46 25.29 -4.84
N SER A 157 19.23 24.18 -4.14
CA SER A 157 18.10 23.31 -4.44
C SER A 157 16.85 23.80 -3.70
N VAL A 158 15.81 24.16 -4.45
CA VAL A 158 14.53 24.66 -3.93
C VAL A 158 13.49 23.55 -4.09
N THR A 159 12.72 23.29 -3.04
CA THR A 159 11.58 22.36 -3.12
C THR A 159 10.35 23.11 -3.63
N LEU A 160 9.79 22.65 -4.74
CA LEU A 160 8.56 23.21 -5.32
C LEU A 160 7.35 22.64 -4.59
N CYS A 161 7.19 21.32 -4.66
CA CYS A 161 6.06 20.62 -4.07
C CYS A 161 6.46 19.25 -3.54
N THR A 162 5.75 18.79 -2.53
CA THR A 162 5.76 17.40 -2.07
C THR A 162 4.40 16.79 -2.38
N VAL A 163 4.40 15.61 -2.98
CA VAL A 163 3.20 14.83 -3.27
C VAL A 163 3.17 13.64 -2.31
N GLU A 164 2.11 13.55 -1.51
CA GLU A 164 1.88 12.47 -0.55
C GLU A 164 0.51 11.84 -0.83
N GLY A 165 0.52 10.65 -1.43
CA GLY A 165 -0.72 10.02 -1.88
C GLY A 165 -1.39 10.86 -2.98
N ARG A 166 -2.47 11.55 -2.60
CA ARG A 166 -3.25 12.46 -3.47
C ARG A 166 -3.10 13.93 -3.07
N LYS A 167 -2.39 14.24 -1.98
CA LYS A 167 -2.23 15.60 -1.49
C LYS A 167 -0.96 16.19 -2.05
N VAL A 168 -1.07 17.42 -2.54
CA VAL A 168 0.06 18.17 -3.07
C VAL A 168 0.27 19.36 -2.17
N HIS A 169 1.45 19.42 -1.58
CA HIS A 169 1.87 20.51 -0.70
C HIS A 169 2.96 21.29 -1.42
N CYS A 170 2.60 22.41 -2.02
CA CYS A 170 3.54 23.30 -2.69
C CYS A 170 4.02 24.40 -1.75
N ASN A 171 5.24 24.89 -1.99
CA ASN A 171 5.70 26.13 -1.39
C ASN A 171 4.75 27.28 -1.84
N PRO A 172 4.34 28.20 -0.94
CA PRO A 172 3.39 29.27 -1.24
C PRO A 172 3.69 30.09 -2.51
N GLU A 173 4.97 30.23 -2.88
CA GLU A 173 5.38 30.90 -4.12
C GLU A 173 4.81 30.22 -5.38
N TYR A 174 4.69 28.89 -5.37
CA TYR A 174 4.29 28.07 -6.53
C TYR A 174 2.84 27.57 -6.44
N GLU A 175 2.23 27.61 -5.26
CA GLU A 175 0.90 27.04 -4.98
C GLU A 175 -0.19 27.48 -5.96
N LYS A 176 -0.21 28.75 -6.38
CA LYS A 176 -1.24 29.29 -7.29
C LYS A 176 -0.98 29.04 -8.78
N ARG A 177 0.21 28.56 -9.13
CA ARG A 177 0.67 28.46 -10.53
C ARG A 177 1.12 27.06 -10.92
N THR A 178 1.10 26.12 -9.98
CA THR A 178 1.39 24.71 -10.22
C THR A 178 0.10 23.92 -10.18
N SER A 179 -0.10 23.06 -11.18
CA SER A 179 -1.13 22.03 -11.18
C SER A 179 -0.46 20.66 -11.16
N PHE A 180 -1.10 19.72 -10.49
CA PHE A 180 -0.63 18.34 -10.43
C PHE A 180 -1.80 17.42 -10.71
N GLN A 181 -1.62 16.52 -11.67
CA GLN A 181 -2.62 15.53 -12.04
C GLN A 181 -1.93 14.18 -12.20
N SER A 182 -2.34 13.22 -11.37
CA SER A 182 -1.87 11.84 -11.45
C SER A 182 -3.03 10.96 -11.91
N SER A 183 -3.27 10.93 -13.21
CA SER A 183 -4.34 10.14 -13.80
C SER A 183 -4.00 9.73 -15.23
N LEU A 184 -4.50 8.57 -15.64
CA LEU A 184 -4.56 8.15 -17.04
C LEU A 184 -5.91 8.57 -17.62
N THR A 185 -5.93 9.16 -18.82
CA THR A 185 -7.16 9.47 -19.55
C THR A 185 -7.20 8.73 -20.88
N LEU A 186 -8.26 7.96 -21.11
CA LEU A 186 -8.60 7.35 -22.39
C LEU A 186 -9.81 8.08 -22.96
N SER A 187 -9.56 8.97 -23.91
CA SER A 187 -10.58 9.76 -24.59
C SER A 187 -11.18 9.02 -25.78
N ASP A 188 -12.37 9.46 -26.22
CA ASP A 188 -13.07 8.92 -27.40
C ASP A 188 -13.31 7.40 -27.29
N LEU A 189 -13.96 7.01 -26.20
CA LEU A 189 -14.21 5.61 -25.87
C LEU A 189 -14.99 4.88 -26.97
N LYS A 190 -14.51 3.71 -27.33
CA LYS A 190 -15.15 2.78 -28.27
C LYS A 190 -15.86 1.67 -27.53
N LEU A 191 -16.82 1.03 -28.18
CA LEU A 191 -17.48 -0.17 -27.64
C LEU A 191 -16.47 -1.27 -27.29
N SER A 192 -15.36 -1.38 -28.03
CA SER A 192 -14.27 -2.33 -27.78
C SER A 192 -13.45 -2.04 -26.53
N ASP A 193 -13.57 -0.83 -25.97
CA ASP A 193 -12.83 -0.42 -24.77
C ASP A 193 -13.58 -0.83 -23.48
N GLY A 194 -14.75 -1.45 -23.61
CA GLY A 194 -15.42 -2.12 -22.49
C GLY A 194 -14.58 -3.27 -21.94
N GLY A 195 -14.41 -3.33 -20.62
CA GLY A 195 -13.54 -4.34 -20.00
C GLY A 195 -13.12 -3.99 -18.57
N VAL A 196 -12.13 -4.72 -18.07
CA VAL A 196 -11.59 -4.52 -16.72
C VAL A 196 -10.20 -3.92 -16.80
N TYR A 197 -10.02 -2.74 -16.23
CA TYR A 197 -8.75 -2.04 -16.12
C TYR A 197 -8.23 -2.15 -14.68
N THR A 198 -6.96 -2.51 -14.51
CA THR A 198 -6.34 -2.66 -13.18
C THR A 198 -5.18 -1.70 -13.01
N VAL A 199 -5.17 -0.98 -11.89
CA VAL A 199 -4.00 -0.22 -11.44
C VAL A 199 -3.19 -1.13 -10.51
N TRP A 200 -2.01 -1.53 -10.97
CA TRP A 200 -1.14 -2.47 -10.28
C TRP A 200 0.14 -1.78 -9.82
N ASP A 201 0.43 -1.87 -8.52
CA ASP A 201 1.74 -1.56 -7.96
C ASP A 201 2.62 -2.79 -8.12
N THR A 202 3.50 -2.75 -9.12
CA THR A 202 4.37 -3.88 -9.47
C THR A 202 5.51 -4.08 -8.48
N GLU A 203 5.94 -3.02 -7.79
CA GLU A 203 7.03 -3.11 -6.82
C GLU A 203 6.62 -3.91 -5.59
N ASN A 204 5.36 -3.76 -5.20
CA ASN A 204 4.83 -4.39 -3.99
C ASN A 204 3.88 -5.55 -4.28
N ASP A 205 3.67 -5.84 -5.56
CA ASP A 205 2.78 -6.89 -6.04
C ASP A 205 1.34 -6.74 -5.52
N GLU A 206 0.79 -5.53 -5.61
CA GLU A 206 -0.54 -5.19 -5.06
C GLU A 206 -1.44 -4.49 -6.08
N ILE A 207 -2.64 -5.04 -6.32
CA ILE A 207 -3.66 -4.38 -7.13
C ILE A 207 -4.31 -3.28 -6.28
N ILE A 208 -4.05 -2.03 -6.64
CA ILE A 208 -4.55 -0.84 -5.95
C ILE A 208 -6.02 -0.59 -6.30
N ALA A 209 -6.33 -0.60 -7.60
CA ALA A 209 -7.67 -0.28 -8.08
C ALA A 209 -8.07 -1.13 -9.27
N THR A 210 -9.38 -1.29 -9.43
CA THR A 210 -9.97 -2.03 -10.54
C THR A 210 -11.19 -1.29 -11.03
N HIS A 211 -11.23 -1.06 -12.33
CA HIS A 211 -12.28 -0.34 -13.00
C HIS A 211 -12.95 -1.28 -14.00
N THR A 212 -14.20 -1.63 -13.74
CA THR A 212 -15.04 -2.37 -14.68
C THR A 212 -15.80 -1.35 -15.52
N LEU A 213 -15.49 -1.32 -16.81
CA LEU A 213 -16.02 -0.38 -17.78
C LEU A 213 -17.08 -1.07 -18.64
N SER A 214 -18.27 -0.47 -18.71
CA SER A 214 -19.28 -0.81 -19.70
C SER A 214 -19.44 0.37 -20.66
N VAL A 215 -19.28 0.13 -21.96
CA VAL A 215 -19.51 1.15 -23.00
C VAL A 215 -20.70 0.69 -23.84
N THR A 216 -21.81 1.42 -23.77
CA THR A 216 -23.06 1.03 -24.43
C THR A 216 -23.50 2.06 -25.44
N GLY A 217 -23.67 1.66 -26.70
CA GLY A 217 -24.20 2.54 -27.73
C GLY A 217 -25.70 2.73 -27.58
N LYS A 218 -26.18 3.97 -27.49
CA LYS A 218 -27.60 4.28 -27.68
C LYS A 218 -27.99 3.91 -29.12
N THR A 219 -28.73 2.83 -29.29
CA THR A 219 -29.31 2.46 -30.58
C THR A 219 -30.42 3.47 -30.87
N LEU A 220 -30.14 4.51 -31.66
CA LEU A 220 -31.19 5.32 -32.25
C LEU A 220 -31.93 4.43 -33.25
N HIS A 221 -33.07 3.90 -32.83
CA HIS A 221 -33.97 3.13 -33.67
C HIS A 221 -34.57 4.07 -34.72
N CYS A 222 -33.89 4.21 -35.86
CA CYS A 222 -34.38 4.99 -36.98
C CYS A 222 -35.45 4.16 -37.70
N SER A 223 -36.72 4.29 -37.28
CA SER A 223 -37.85 3.75 -38.03
C SER A 223 -38.04 4.58 -39.30
N VAL A 224 -37.55 4.05 -40.42
CA VAL A 224 -37.83 4.58 -41.75
C VAL A 224 -39.31 4.38 -42.06
N PHE A 225 -40.13 5.42 -41.90
CA PHE A 225 -41.45 5.47 -42.52
C PHE A 225 -41.25 5.68 -44.02
N GLY A 226 -41.46 4.62 -44.80
CA GLY A 226 -41.45 4.69 -46.25
C GLY A 226 -42.58 5.58 -46.76
N PHE A 227 -42.24 6.59 -47.55
CA PHE A 227 -43.17 7.31 -48.40
C PHE A 227 -43.65 6.36 -49.51
N SER A 228 -44.92 5.96 -49.47
CA SER A 228 -45.60 5.44 -50.66
C SER A 228 -46.08 6.65 -51.50
N ALA A 229 -45.39 6.91 -52.60
CA ALA A 229 -45.92 7.73 -53.68
C ALA A 229 -47.07 6.95 -54.36
N LEU A 230 -48.29 7.46 -54.25
CA LEU A 230 -49.42 7.06 -55.09
C LEU A 230 -49.42 7.96 -56.33
N ASN A 231 -48.88 7.43 -57.41
CA ASN A 231 -49.27 7.83 -58.76
C ASN A 231 -50.44 6.93 -59.17
N SER A 232 -51.65 7.49 -59.26
CA SER A 232 -52.48 7.41 -60.47
C SER A 232 -53.71 8.30 -60.35
#